data_AF-A0A7M3YBR8-F1
#
_entry.id   AF-A0A7M3YBR8-F1
#
_cell.length_a   1.000
_cell.length_b   1.000
_cell.length_c   1.000
_cell.angle_alpha   90.00
_cell.angle_beta   90.00
_cell.angle_gamma   90.00
#
_symmetry.space_group_name_H-M   'P 1'
#
loop_
_entity.id
_entity.type
_entity.pdbx_description
1 polymer ?
#
loop_
_entity_poly.entity_id
_entity_poly.type
_entity_poly.pdbx_seq_one_letter_code
_entity_poly.pdbx_strand_id
1 'polypeptide(L)'
;SHNTALWMGILATLISGAVAFLDSDSKIAQRGLLASASLVTMAFGQHLSTRNRKFNMVTDDGLLSAYVAPIHPSTLDMAYNEMLRTQMDPLLRSKFEDFLQDFESFSREEVDREFGREKFLMLMHRRYKGSIDRSTTSIELTEILTDEGVQSILEHKVFNEGLWDSLFARSIRTNPAFYRLIERLEQDLAVGKKVDMDGLLFDVDLENIVTEKANLFCYIHNLSDEERAVVLRVHSPDFRPHDLALRYNLQPGEQSWWPNEAVPVSSEGDDDIIGRMSGLLRDGTIAWQTLLPERTGEASVSIRLENTSGDLLVGRQINVRVRPEFVNWLRNTSSLTSYLIGSIGLAGSIIFQLMAVLATA
;
A
#
# COMPACT_ATOMS: atom_id res chain seq x y z
N SER A 1 -24.66 8.76 9.96
CA SER A 1 -24.47 9.66 8.81
C SER A 1 -24.10 11.05 9.29
N HIS A 2 -23.35 11.85 8.54
CA HIS A 2 -23.01 13.22 8.96
C HIS A 2 -24.27 14.08 9.18
N ASN A 3 -25.32 13.88 8.36
CA ASN A 3 -26.60 14.56 8.56
C ASN A 3 -27.24 14.20 9.90
N THR A 4 -27.16 12.95 10.35
CA THR A 4 -27.71 12.59 11.67
C THR A 4 -26.95 13.24 12.83
N ALA A 5 -25.62 13.38 12.74
CA ALA A 5 -24.84 14.10 13.75
C ALA A 5 -25.20 15.59 13.78
N LEU A 6 -25.36 16.19 12.59
CA LEU A 6 -25.75 17.58 12.42
C LEU A 6 -27.15 17.86 12.98
N TRP A 7 -28.13 17.00 12.70
CA TRP A 7 -29.49 17.13 13.26
C TRP A 7 -29.51 16.97 14.78
N MET A 8 -28.73 16.04 15.35
CA MET A 8 -28.58 15.91 16.80
C MET A 8 -27.98 17.19 17.41
N GLY A 9 -26.97 17.78 16.77
CA GLY A 9 -26.37 19.04 17.22
C GLY A 9 -27.31 20.25 17.12
N ILE A 10 -28.10 20.35 16.04
CA ILE A 10 -29.11 21.40 15.89
C ILE A 10 -30.18 21.25 16.97
N LEU A 11 -30.69 20.03 17.20
CA LEU A 11 -31.72 19.78 18.21
C LEU A 11 -31.22 20.10 19.62
N ALA A 12 -29.98 19.72 19.95
CA ALA A 12 -29.34 20.08 21.21
C ALA A 12 -29.26 21.60 21.39
N THR A 13 -28.87 22.32 20.34
CA THR A 13 -28.77 23.79 20.35
C THR A 13 -30.13 24.45 20.57
N LEU A 14 -31.19 23.95 19.93
CA LEU A 14 -32.56 24.43 20.13
C LEU A 14 -33.03 24.19 21.58
N ILE A 15 -32.77 23.00 22.13
CA ILE A 15 -33.14 22.66 23.51
C ILE A 15 -32.37 23.56 24.49
N SER A 16 -31.06 23.74 24.31
CA SER A 16 -30.27 24.65 25.15
C SER A 16 -30.76 26.10 25.03
N GLY A 17 -31.13 26.54 23.83
CA GLY A 17 -31.73 27.86 23.61
C GLY A 17 -33.04 28.03 24.36
N ALA A 18 -33.93 27.03 24.32
CA ALA A 18 -35.19 27.04 25.07
C ALA A 18 -34.95 27.05 26.59
N VAL A 19 -33.96 26.28 27.07
CA VAL A 19 -33.55 26.28 28.47
C VAL A 19 -33.01 27.63 28.92
N ALA A 20 -32.30 28.37 28.06
CA ALA A 20 -31.76 29.69 28.42
C ALA A 20 -32.85 30.74 28.72
N PHE A 21 -34.08 30.54 28.21
CA PHE A 21 -35.24 31.38 28.52
C PHE A 21 -36.05 30.87 29.74
N LEU A 22 -35.69 29.71 30.27
CA LEU A 22 -36.28 29.14 31.48
C LEU A 22 -35.39 29.44 32.68
N ASP A 23 -35.99 29.53 33.86
CA ASP A 23 -35.22 29.68 35.09
C ASP A 23 -34.32 28.46 35.29
N SER A 24 -33.02 28.69 35.49
CA SER A 24 -31.99 27.64 35.44
C SER A 24 -32.15 26.59 36.54
N ASP A 25 -32.82 26.96 37.63
CA ASP A 25 -33.12 26.07 38.77
C ASP A 25 -34.42 25.25 38.58
N SER A 26 -35.13 25.46 37.47
CA SER A 26 -36.34 24.68 37.18
C SER A 26 -36.00 23.23 36.87
N LYS A 27 -36.76 22.28 37.46
CA LYS A 27 -36.63 20.84 37.18
C LYS A 27 -36.78 20.52 35.68
N ILE A 28 -37.52 21.35 34.93
CA ILE A 28 -37.66 21.17 33.48
C ILE A 28 -36.43 21.64 32.71
N ALA A 29 -35.77 22.72 33.18
CA ALA A 29 -34.52 23.22 32.64
C ALA A 29 -33.40 22.19 32.83
N GLN A 30 -33.30 21.58 34.02
CA GLN A 30 -32.32 20.53 34.32
C GLN A 30 -32.49 19.29 33.42
N ARG A 31 -33.73 18.86 33.15
CA ARG A 31 -34.00 17.77 32.19
C ARG A 31 -33.67 18.17 30.75
N GLY A 32 -34.00 19.40 30.36
CA GLY A 32 -33.62 19.95 29.06
C GLY A 32 -32.11 19.98 28.85
N LEU A 33 -31.33 20.38 29.86
CA LEU A 33 -29.86 20.31 29.82
C LEU A 33 -29.36 18.88 29.69
N LEU A 34 -29.94 17.92 30.42
CA LEU A 34 -29.59 16.51 30.29
C LEU A 34 -29.86 15.98 28.88
N ALA A 35 -31.01 16.30 28.29
CA ALA A 35 -31.34 15.94 26.90
C ALA A 35 -30.37 16.57 25.90
N SER A 36 -30.05 17.86 26.06
CA SER A 36 -29.11 18.57 25.19
C SER A 36 -27.70 18.00 25.26
N ALA A 37 -27.16 17.81 26.47
CA ALA A 37 -25.85 17.21 26.69
C ALA A 37 -25.78 15.80 26.07
N SER A 38 -26.84 15.01 26.26
CA SER A 38 -26.96 13.66 25.70
C SER A 38 -26.92 13.66 24.17
N LEU A 39 -27.65 14.57 23.52
CA LEU A 39 -27.66 14.73 22.06
C LEU A 39 -26.29 15.18 21.53
N VAL A 40 -25.57 16.05 22.23
CA VAL A 40 -24.20 16.45 21.86
C VAL A 40 -23.25 15.25 21.97
N THR A 41 -23.33 14.47 23.04
CA THR A 41 -22.50 13.26 23.20
C THR A 41 -22.80 12.24 22.10
N MET A 42 -24.08 12.03 21.76
CA MET A 42 -24.46 11.16 20.63
C MET A 42 -23.98 11.70 19.28
N ALA A 43 -24.04 13.03 19.06
CA ALA A 43 -23.54 13.67 17.84
C ALA A 43 -22.02 13.47 17.69
N PHE A 44 -21.27 13.61 18.79
CA PHE A 44 -19.83 13.34 18.82
C PHE A 44 -19.52 11.87 18.52
N GLY A 45 -20.27 10.93 19.12
CA GLY A 45 -20.17 9.51 18.83
C GLY A 45 -20.45 9.18 17.36
N GLN A 46 -21.47 9.80 16.77
CA GLN A 46 -21.82 9.64 15.36
C GLN A 46 -20.72 10.15 14.43
N HIS A 47 -20.16 11.32 14.76
CA HIS A 47 -19.09 11.94 13.97
C HIS A 47 -17.82 11.09 13.95
N LEU A 48 -17.44 10.48 15.08
CA LEU A 48 -16.29 9.57 15.17
C LEU A 48 -16.49 8.28 14.33
N SER A 49 -17.72 7.77 14.26
CA SER A 49 -18.05 6.55 13.52
C SER A 49 -18.06 6.78 12.00
N THR A 50 -18.56 7.92 11.53
CA THR A 50 -18.68 8.21 10.10
C THR A 50 -17.30 8.47 9.47
N ARG A 51 -16.68 7.43 8.93
CA ARG A 51 -15.53 7.57 8.04
C ARG A 51 -16.06 7.99 6.67
N ASN A 52 -15.68 9.18 6.19
CA ASN A 52 -15.86 9.51 4.78
C ASN A 52 -14.53 9.19 4.09
N ARG A 53 -14.43 8.03 3.41
CA ARG A 53 -13.43 7.89 2.34
C ARG A 53 -13.93 8.81 1.23
N LYS A 54 -13.57 10.09 1.32
CA LYS A 54 -13.93 11.06 0.29
C LYS A 54 -13.25 10.60 -0.99
N PHE A 55 -14.03 10.10 -1.92
CA PHE A 55 -13.56 9.87 -3.27
C PHE A 55 -13.91 11.11 -4.09
N ASN A 56 -12.99 11.48 -4.96
CA ASN A 56 -13.25 12.47 -6.00
C ASN A 56 -13.60 11.70 -7.28
N MET A 57 -14.58 12.17 -8.06
CA MET A 57 -14.84 11.62 -9.40
C MET A 57 -14.34 12.53 -10.52
N VAL A 58 -13.84 13.72 -10.17
CA VAL A 58 -13.39 14.72 -11.15
C VAL A 58 -11.97 14.42 -11.64
N THR A 59 -11.10 13.92 -10.76
CA THR A 59 -9.71 13.58 -11.08
C THR A 59 -9.56 12.09 -11.37
N ASP A 60 -8.63 11.72 -12.25
CA ASP A 60 -8.38 10.32 -12.62
C ASP A 60 -7.90 9.46 -11.44
N ASP A 61 -7.29 10.07 -10.42
CA ASP A 61 -6.83 9.43 -9.19
C ASP A 61 -7.90 9.39 -8.08
N GLY A 62 -9.07 9.98 -8.30
CA GLY A 62 -9.99 10.31 -7.22
C GLY A 62 -10.64 9.09 -6.55
N LEU A 63 -10.68 7.94 -7.24
CA LEU A 63 -11.14 6.66 -6.69
C LEU A 63 -10.04 5.88 -5.95
N LEU A 64 -8.77 6.25 -6.12
CA LEU A 64 -7.66 5.52 -5.50
C LEU A 64 -7.78 5.50 -3.98
N SER A 65 -8.19 6.62 -3.37
CA SER A 65 -8.37 6.72 -1.91
C SER A 65 -9.47 5.80 -1.35
N ALA A 66 -10.44 5.41 -2.18
CA ALA A 66 -11.57 4.58 -1.79
C ALA A 66 -11.38 3.10 -2.11
N TYR A 67 -10.66 2.79 -3.19
CA TYR A 67 -10.40 1.44 -3.67
C TYR A 67 -9.46 0.67 -2.73
N VAL A 68 -9.72 -0.62 -2.54
CA VAL A 68 -8.79 -1.57 -1.90
C VAL A 68 -8.78 -2.81 -2.77
N ALA A 69 -7.60 -3.22 -3.24
CA ALA A 69 -7.46 -4.40 -4.06
C ALA A 69 -7.88 -5.65 -3.27
N PRO A 70 -8.79 -6.48 -3.81
CA PRO A 70 -9.26 -7.67 -3.10
C PRO A 70 -8.22 -8.80 -3.10
N ILE A 71 -7.42 -8.91 -4.17
CA ILE A 71 -6.47 -10.00 -4.41
C ILE A 71 -5.24 -9.42 -5.09
N HIS A 72 -4.06 -9.97 -4.75
CA HIS A 72 -2.81 -9.75 -5.46
C HIS A 72 -2.26 -11.09 -6.01
N PRO A 73 -1.44 -11.08 -7.07
CA PRO A 73 -0.75 -12.28 -7.53
C PRO A 73 0.25 -12.79 -6.46
N SER A 74 0.47 -14.10 -6.41
CA SER A 74 1.42 -14.73 -5.47
C SER A 74 2.87 -14.56 -5.90
N THR A 75 3.10 -14.32 -7.19
CA THR A 75 4.41 -14.12 -7.81
C THR A 75 4.26 -12.99 -8.82
N LEU A 76 5.18 -12.03 -8.80
CA LEU A 76 5.27 -10.95 -9.78
C LEU A 76 6.20 -11.41 -10.88
N ASP A 77 5.71 -11.36 -12.12
CA ASP A 77 6.49 -11.62 -13.34
C ASP A 77 7.20 -10.33 -13.76
N MET A 78 6.42 -9.26 -13.96
CA MET A 78 6.93 -7.89 -14.14
C MET A 78 6.78 -7.09 -12.84
N ALA A 79 7.89 -6.88 -12.15
CA ALA A 79 7.93 -6.37 -10.78
C ALA A 79 7.14 -5.06 -10.58
N TYR A 80 7.50 -3.99 -11.29
CA TYR A 80 6.81 -2.70 -11.14
C TYR A 80 5.43 -2.70 -11.79
N ASN A 81 5.30 -3.30 -12.97
CA ASN A 81 4.05 -3.30 -13.71
C ASN A 81 2.92 -3.93 -12.90
N GLU A 82 3.13 -5.15 -12.38
CA GLU A 82 2.13 -5.84 -11.59
C GLU A 82 1.91 -5.16 -10.24
N MET A 83 2.97 -4.69 -9.59
CA MET A 83 2.88 -3.94 -8.32
C MET A 83 1.95 -2.74 -8.47
N LEU A 84 2.18 -1.89 -9.48
CA LEU A 84 1.36 -0.70 -9.71
C LEU A 84 -0.06 -1.05 -10.16
N ARG A 85 -0.22 -2.08 -11.01
CA ARG A 85 -1.52 -2.57 -11.45
C ARG A 85 -2.42 -2.96 -10.28
N THR A 86 -1.86 -3.55 -9.21
CA THR A 86 -2.63 -3.86 -7.99
C THR A 86 -3.12 -2.62 -7.25
N GLN A 87 -2.46 -1.47 -7.40
CA GLN A 87 -2.83 -0.22 -6.71
C GLN A 87 -3.89 0.58 -7.47
N MET A 88 -4.07 0.30 -8.75
CA MET A 88 -5.07 0.95 -9.60
C MET A 88 -6.46 0.37 -9.38
N ASP A 89 -7.48 1.24 -9.33
CA ASP A 89 -8.87 0.79 -9.42
C ASP A 89 -9.18 0.24 -10.83
N PRO A 90 -10.28 -0.50 -11.03
CA PRO A 90 -10.58 -1.12 -12.32
C PRO A 90 -10.67 -0.16 -13.51
N LEU A 91 -11.13 1.09 -13.30
CA LEU A 91 -11.23 2.06 -14.38
C LEU A 91 -9.84 2.58 -14.76
N LEU A 92 -9.04 2.93 -13.76
CA LEU A 92 -7.67 3.36 -14.03
C LEU A 92 -6.82 2.24 -14.61
N ARG A 93 -7.04 0.99 -14.18
CA ARG A 93 -6.38 -0.18 -14.74
C ARG A 93 -6.69 -0.34 -16.23
N SER A 94 -7.94 -0.15 -16.66
CA SER A 94 -8.28 -0.18 -18.10
C SER A 94 -7.51 0.87 -18.88
N LYS A 95 -7.46 2.10 -18.38
CA LYS A 95 -6.67 3.18 -19.01
C LYS A 95 -5.17 2.88 -19.02
N PHE A 96 -4.68 2.17 -18.01
CA PHE A 96 -3.29 1.77 -17.93
C PHE A 96 -2.91 0.75 -19.00
N GLU A 97 -3.80 -0.22 -19.29
CA GLU A 97 -3.58 -1.15 -20.41
C GLU A 97 -3.54 -0.39 -21.75
N ASP A 98 -4.45 0.57 -21.97
CA ASP A 98 -4.43 1.42 -23.17
C ASP A 98 -3.12 2.22 -23.26
N PHE A 99 -2.66 2.79 -22.15
CA PHE A 99 -1.38 3.49 -22.06
C PHE A 99 -0.18 2.58 -22.38
N LEU A 100 -0.18 1.33 -21.89
CA LEU A 100 0.89 0.38 -22.18
C LEU A 100 0.91 -0.02 -23.66
N GLN A 101 -0.26 -0.11 -24.30
CA GLN A 101 -0.36 -0.36 -25.74
C GLN A 101 0.20 0.83 -26.55
N ASP A 102 -0.12 2.06 -26.14
CA ASP A 102 0.44 3.27 -26.75
C ASP A 102 1.96 3.32 -26.54
N PHE A 103 2.44 3.03 -25.33
CA PHE A 103 3.87 2.94 -25.00
C PHE A 103 4.60 1.94 -25.90
N GLU A 104 4.06 0.74 -26.07
CA GLU A 104 4.64 -0.29 -26.95
C GLU A 104 4.67 0.16 -28.42
N SER A 105 3.69 0.94 -28.88
CA SER A 105 3.66 1.45 -30.26
C SER A 105 4.79 2.43 -30.57
N PHE A 106 5.34 3.08 -29.55
CA PHE A 106 6.48 3.99 -29.65
C PHE A 106 7.81 3.36 -29.23
N SER A 107 7.81 2.10 -28.81
CA SER A 107 9.01 1.37 -28.45
C SER A 107 9.89 1.13 -29.66
N ARG A 108 11.21 1.22 -29.48
CA ARG A 108 12.18 0.86 -30.53
C ARG A 108 12.07 -0.63 -30.84
N GLU A 109 12.26 -1.00 -32.12
CA GLU A 109 12.11 -2.40 -32.57
C GLU A 109 13.09 -3.38 -31.91
N GLU A 110 14.25 -2.89 -31.48
CA GLU A 110 15.33 -3.68 -30.87
C GLU A 110 15.10 -3.95 -29.37
N VAL A 111 14.13 -3.26 -28.75
CA VAL A 111 13.90 -3.31 -27.30
C VAL A 111 12.83 -4.33 -26.98
N ASP A 112 13.16 -5.24 -26.07
CA ASP A 112 12.17 -6.17 -25.52
C ASP A 112 11.06 -5.41 -24.77
N ARG A 113 9.82 -5.86 -24.94
CA ARG A 113 8.63 -5.17 -24.43
C ARG A 113 8.60 -5.15 -22.90
N GLU A 114 8.96 -6.25 -22.27
CA GLU A 114 8.92 -6.38 -20.81
C GLU A 114 10.06 -5.57 -20.19
N PHE A 115 11.26 -5.65 -20.77
CA PHE A 115 12.38 -4.80 -20.41
C PHE A 115 12.03 -3.30 -20.49
N GLY A 116 11.47 -2.85 -21.63
CA GLY A 116 11.12 -1.45 -21.83
C GLY A 116 10.07 -0.95 -20.82
N ARG A 117 9.08 -1.77 -20.49
CA ARG A 117 8.06 -1.46 -19.48
C ARG A 117 8.66 -1.31 -18.08
N GLU A 118 9.47 -2.28 -17.65
CA GLU A 118 10.10 -2.24 -16.32
C GLU A 118 11.09 -1.08 -16.21
N LYS A 119 11.91 -0.84 -17.25
CA LYS A 119 12.82 0.31 -17.30
C LYS A 119 12.05 1.64 -17.21
N PHE A 120 10.98 1.80 -17.97
CA PHE A 120 10.11 2.98 -17.88
C PHE A 120 9.57 3.18 -16.46
N LEU A 121 8.94 2.16 -15.87
CA LEU A 121 8.33 2.29 -14.55
C LEU A 121 9.37 2.55 -13.45
N MET A 122 10.57 1.98 -13.58
CA MET A 122 11.68 2.26 -12.67
C MET A 122 12.18 3.70 -12.80
N LEU A 123 12.31 4.23 -14.02
CA LEU A 123 12.64 5.64 -14.25
C LEU A 123 11.59 6.56 -13.60
N MET A 124 10.30 6.23 -13.76
CA MET A 124 9.23 7.01 -13.15
C MET A 124 9.26 6.95 -11.62
N HIS A 125 9.62 5.80 -11.03
CA HIS A 125 9.83 5.67 -9.58
C HIS A 125 11.02 6.53 -9.10
N ARG A 126 12.15 6.48 -9.81
CA ARG A 126 13.34 7.29 -9.50
C ARG A 126 13.06 8.80 -9.61
N ARG A 127 12.30 9.21 -10.64
CA ARG A 127 11.82 10.59 -10.77
C ARG A 127 10.96 10.99 -9.58
N TYR A 128 10.00 10.17 -9.19
CA TYR A 128 9.14 10.42 -8.03
C TYR A 128 9.94 10.61 -6.73
N LYS A 129 11.00 9.83 -6.55
CA LYS A 129 11.92 9.98 -5.41
C LYS A 129 12.83 11.23 -5.49
N GLY A 130 12.90 11.87 -6.65
CA GLY A 130 13.83 12.96 -6.91
C GLY A 130 15.28 12.52 -7.06
N SER A 131 15.53 11.24 -7.38
CA SER A 131 16.89 10.74 -7.63
C SER A 131 17.40 11.04 -9.04
N ILE A 132 16.48 11.31 -9.98
CA ILE A 132 16.79 11.76 -11.34
C ILE A 132 15.94 12.98 -11.69
N ASP A 133 16.46 13.85 -12.55
CA ASP A 133 15.73 15.01 -13.05
C ASP A 133 14.96 14.68 -14.35
N ARG A 134 14.15 15.63 -14.83
CA ARG A 134 13.35 15.45 -16.05
C ARG A 134 14.22 15.31 -17.30
N SER A 135 15.35 16.01 -17.38
CA SER A 135 16.29 15.89 -18.51
C SER A 135 16.90 14.50 -18.61
N THR A 136 17.41 13.96 -17.51
CA THR A 136 17.93 12.59 -17.41
C THR A 136 16.83 11.60 -17.72
N THR A 137 15.62 11.78 -17.17
CA THR A 137 14.48 10.91 -17.49
C THR A 137 14.20 10.88 -19.00
N SER A 138 14.23 12.02 -19.69
CA SER A 138 14.04 12.07 -21.14
C SER A 138 15.17 11.37 -21.92
N ILE A 139 16.43 11.54 -21.50
CA ILE A 139 17.59 10.90 -22.14
C ILE A 139 17.49 9.37 -22.02
N GLU A 140 17.24 8.87 -20.81
CA GLU A 140 17.08 7.43 -20.54
C GLU A 140 15.87 6.84 -21.29
N LEU A 141 14.80 7.62 -21.44
CA LEU A 141 13.63 7.20 -22.22
C LEU A 141 13.94 7.10 -23.72
N THR A 142 14.84 7.91 -24.25
CA THR A 142 15.26 7.82 -25.65
C THR A 142 15.96 6.49 -25.95
N GLU A 143 16.50 5.80 -24.95
CA GLU A 143 17.08 4.46 -25.15
C GLU A 143 16.01 3.40 -25.46
N ILE A 144 14.79 3.57 -24.94
CA ILE A 144 13.70 2.60 -25.10
C ILE A 144 12.60 3.04 -26.07
N LEU A 145 12.40 4.36 -26.23
CA LEU A 145 11.37 4.95 -27.09
C LEU A 145 11.96 5.75 -28.24
N THR A 146 11.16 5.96 -29.28
CA THR A 146 11.42 6.98 -30.30
C THR A 146 11.30 8.40 -29.71
N ASP A 147 11.92 9.40 -30.34
CA ASP A 147 11.87 10.79 -29.85
C ASP A 147 10.42 11.33 -29.78
N GLU A 148 9.59 10.97 -30.77
CA GLU A 148 8.15 11.26 -30.78
C GLU A 148 7.42 10.56 -29.60
N GLY A 149 7.82 9.32 -29.32
CA GLY A 149 7.35 8.53 -28.19
C GLY A 149 7.64 9.17 -26.83
N VAL A 150 8.88 9.64 -26.62
CA VAL A 150 9.27 10.30 -25.37
C VAL A 150 8.36 11.49 -25.07
N GLN A 151 8.11 12.34 -26.07
CA GLN A 151 7.22 13.48 -25.91
C GLN A 151 5.79 13.03 -25.61
N SER A 152 5.26 12.10 -26.41
CA SER A 152 3.89 11.58 -26.27
C SER A 152 3.62 10.97 -24.90
N ILE A 153 4.57 10.19 -24.38
CA ILE A 153 4.44 9.48 -23.10
C ILE A 153 4.59 10.42 -21.90
N LEU A 154 5.52 11.38 -21.93
CA LEU A 154 5.69 12.34 -20.85
C LEU A 154 4.55 13.38 -20.79
N GLU A 155 3.96 13.72 -21.93
CA GLU A 155 2.86 14.68 -22.05
C GLU A 155 1.48 13.98 -22.13
N HIS A 156 1.42 12.70 -21.75
CA HIS A 156 0.21 11.90 -21.87
C HIS A 156 -0.96 12.47 -21.07
N LYS A 157 -2.13 12.55 -21.71
CA LYS A 157 -3.33 13.24 -21.17
C LYS A 157 -3.82 12.68 -19.83
N VAL A 158 -3.79 11.35 -19.68
CA VAL A 158 -4.27 10.66 -18.46
C VAL A 158 -3.11 10.51 -17.47
N PHE A 159 -2.10 9.70 -17.84
CA PHE A 159 -0.85 9.46 -17.11
C PHE A 159 0.12 10.65 -17.13
N ASN A 160 -0.33 11.78 -16.61
CA ASN A 160 0.52 12.94 -16.34
C ASN A 160 1.39 12.74 -15.09
N GLU A 161 2.34 13.64 -14.86
CA GLU A 161 3.26 13.62 -13.71
C GLU A 161 2.51 13.46 -12.36
N GLY A 162 1.42 14.19 -12.17
CA GLY A 162 0.65 14.16 -10.93
C GLY A 162 -0.03 12.81 -10.66
N LEU A 163 -0.56 12.14 -11.69
CA LEU A 163 -1.14 10.81 -11.52
C LEU A 163 -0.07 9.77 -11.19
N TRP A 164 1.10 9.84 -11.84
CA TRP A 164 2.24 8.98 -11.51
C TRP A 164 2.68 9.17 -10.06
N ASP A 165 2.79 10.40 -9.60
CA ASP A 165 3.17 10.71 -8.22
C ASP A 165 2.15 10.16 -7.22
N SER A 166 0.85 10.32 -7.50
CA SER A 166 -0.23 9.74 -6.70
C SER A 166 -0.15 8.20 -6.64
N LEU A 167 0.15 7.55 -7.76
CA LEU A 167 0.27 6.09 -7.85
C LEU A 167 1.47 5.57 -7.07
N PHE A 168 2.66 6.14 -7.25
CA PHE A 168 3.85 5.73 -6.50
C PHE A 168 3.72 6.04 -5.01
N ALA A 169 3.22 7.23 -4.65
CA ALA A 169 2.96 7.57 -3.24
C ALA A 169 2.04 6.55 -2.56
N ARG A 170 0.98 6.12 -3.28
CA ARG A 170 0.07 5.09 -2.79
C ARG A 170 0.77 3.73 -2.68
N SER A 171 1.49 3.33 -3.72
CA SER A 171 2.14 2.02 -3.79
C SER A 171 3.20 1.86 -2.70
N ILE A 172 4.06 2.87 -2.53
CA ILE A 172 5.10 2.90 -1.48
C ILE A 172 4.48 2.85 -0.09
N ARG A 173 3.39 3.57 0.15
CA ARG A 173 2.68 3.53 1.44
C ARG A 173 2.06 2.17 1.73
N THR A 174 1.60 1.46 0.70
CA THR A 174 0.86 0.20 0.85
C THR A 174 1.77 -1.02 0.89
N ASN A 175 2.89 -0.99 0.14
CA ASN A 175 3.85 -2.08 0.03
C ASN A 175 5.30 -1.57 0.24
N PRO A 176 5.63 -0.97 1.39
CA PRO A 176 6.95 -0.37 1.61
C PRO A 176 8.09 -1.39 1.61
N ALA A 177 7.81 -2.66 1.92
CA ALA A 177 8.80 -3.73 1.89
C ALA A 177 9.30 -4.01 0.45
N PHE A 178 8.43 -3.95 -0.55
CA PHE A 178 8.81 -4.10 -1.96
C PHE A 178 9.84 -3.05 -2.36
N TYR A 179 9.56 -1.78 -2.11
CA TYR A 179 10.46 -0.70 -2.51
C TYR A 179 11.80 -0.74 -1.76
N ARG A 180 11.80 -1.07 -0.46
CA ARG A 180 13.04 -1.28 0.31
C ARG A 180 13.88 -2.44 -0.22
N LEU A 181 13.24 -3.51 -0.69
CA LEU A 181 13.91 -4.64 -1.31
C LEU A 181 14.62 -4.21 -2.61
N ILE A 182 13.90 -3.53 -3.50
CA ILE A 182 14.45 -3.01 -4.76
C ILE A 182 15.59 -2.03 -4.51
N GLU A 183 15.43 -1.08 -3.60
CA GLU A 183 16.47 -0.11 -3.25
C GLU A 183 17.73 -0.77 -2.69
N ARG A 184 17.57 -1.85 -1.92
CA ARG A 184 18.71 -2.61 -1.39
C ARG A 184 19.45 -3.32 -2.52
N LEU A 185 18.73 -3.90 -3.48
CA LEU A 185 19.33 -4.50 -4.67
C LEU A 185 20.09 -3.45 -5.50
N GLU A 186 19.51 -2.27 -5.71
CA GLU A 186 20.19 -1.15 -6.38
C GLU A 186 21.47 -0.72 -5.65
N GLN A 187 21.42 -0.66 -4.32
CA GLN A 187 22.59 -0.30 -3.50
C GLN A 187 23.67 -1.37 -3.56
N ASP A 188 23.29 -2.65 -3.47
CA ASP A 188 24.21 -3.78 -3.57
C ASP A 188 24.90 -3.79 -4.95
N LEU A 189 24.16 -3.45 -6.01
CA LEU A 189 24.66 -3.28 -7.38
C LEU A 189 25.66 -2.11 -7.47
N ALA A 190 25.32 -0.95 -6.91
CA ALA A 190 26.16 0.24 -6.93
C ALA A 190 27.53 0.02 -6.26
N VAL A 191 27.57 -0.81 -5.22
CA VAL A 191 28.81 -1.13 -4.48
C VAL A 191 29.56 -2.33 -5.10
N GLY A 192 28.96 -3.04 -6.06
CA GLY A 192 29.54 -4.24 -6.66
C GLY A 192 29.62 -5.39 -5.65
N LYS A 193 28.61 -5.53 -4.79
CA LYS A 193 28.57 -6.57 -3.76
C LYS A 193 28.54 -7.94 -4.42
N LYS A 194 29.41 -8.84 -3.98
CA LYS A 194 29.41 -10.23 -4.46
C LYS A 194 28.16 -10.95 -3.97
N VAL A 195 27.63 -11.82 -4.80
CA VAL A 195 26.47 -12.65 -4.48
C VAL A 195 26.81 -13.57 -3.30
N ASP A 196 25.88 -13.70 -2.35
CA ASP A 196 26.06 -14.54 -1.16
C ASP A 196 26.13 -16.04 -1.52
N MET A 197 25.59 -16.45 -2.68
CA MET A 197 25.54 -17.84 -3.13
C MET A 197 25.88 -17.98 -4.62
N ASP A 198 26.52 -19.10 -4.96
CA ASP A 198 26.93 -19.39 -6.33
C ASP A 198 25.71 -19.58 -7.26
N GLY A 199 25.67 -18.77 -8.32
CA GLY A 199 24.63 -18.80 -9.35
C GLY A 199 23.21 -18.44 -8.88
N LEU A 200 23.01 -17.85 -7.69
CA LEU A 200 21.66 -17.49 -7.24
C LEU A 200 21.66 -16.27 -6.32
N LEU A 201 20.84 -15.29 -6.69
CA LEU A 201 20.57 -14.10 -5.89
C LEU A 201 19.26 -14.29 -5.12
N PHE A 202 19.30 -14.05 -3.81
CA PHE A 202 18.16 -14.18 -2.92
C PHE A 202 18.13 -13.06 -1.89
N ASP A 203 17.05 -12.28 -1.87
CA ASP A 203 16.81 -11.26 -0.86
C ASP A 203 15.33 -11.23 -0.43
N VAL A 204 15.08 -10.78 0.79
CA VAL A 204 13.76 -10.79 1.42
C VAL A 204 13.53 -9.51 2.20
N ASP A 205 12.30 -9.00 2.15
CA ASP A 205 11.84 -7.92 3.01
C ASP A 205 10.37 -8.10 3.44
N LEU A 206 10.06 -7.55 4.61
CA LEU A 206 8.76 -7.56 5.28
C LEU A 206 8.62 -6.27 6.11
N GLU A 207 7.41 -5.79 6.37
CA GLU A 207 7.21 -4.63 7.22
C GLU A 207 7.62 -4.89 8.68
N ASN A 208 8.48 -4.02 9.22
CA ASN A 208 8.96 -4.11 10.61
C ASN A 208 7.84 -3.88 11.64
N ILE A 209 6.83 -3.08 11.28
CA ILE A 209 5.68 -2.77 12.14
C ILE A 209 4.42 -3.16 11.36
N VAL A 210 3.67 -4.11 11.91
CA VAL A 210 2.47 -4.66 11.29
C VAL A 210 1.25 -4.22 12.09
N THR A 211 0.20 -3.75 11.41
CA THR A 211 -1.07 -3.43 12.05
C THR A 211 -2.17 -4.40 11.66
N GLU A 212 -2.61 -4.37 10.40
CA GLU A 212 -3.69 -5.22 9.89
C GLU A 212 -3.15 -6.43 9.10
N LYS A 213 -2.10 -6.21 8.32
CA LYS A 213 -1.46 -7.22 7.46
C LYS A 213 -0.01 -6.84 7.20
N ALA A 214 0.81 -7.82 6.87
CA ALA A 214 2.17 -7.64 6.40
C ALA A 214 2.32 -8.25 5.00
N ASN A 215 3.11 -7.62 4.13
CA ASN A 215 3.43 -8.10 2.80
C ASN A 215 4.90 -8.56 2.79
N LEU A 216 5.09 -9.88 2.70
CA LEU A 216 6.39 -10.50 2.51
C LEU A 216 6.74 -10.48 1.03
N PHE A 217 7.91 -9.93 0.69
CA PHE A 217 8.48 -9.98 -0.65
C PHE A 217 9.78 -10.77 -0.61
N CYS A 218 9.92 -11.75 -1.50
CA CYS A 218 11.15 -12.51 -1.69
C CYS A 218 11.59 -12.40 -3.15
N TYR A 219 12.74 -11.78 -3.39
CA TYR A 219 13.37 -11.71 -4.70
C TYR A 219 14.28 -12.93 -4.87
N ILE A 220 14.11 -13.64 -5.99
CA ILE A 220 14.85 -14.85 -6.35
C ILE A 220 15.27 -14.71 -7.80
N HIS A 221 16.56 -14.78 -8.09
CA HIS A 221 17.04 -14.71 -9.46
C HIS A 221 18.17 -15.71 -9.69
N ASN A 222 18.02 -16.50 -10.76
CA ASN A 222 18.97 -17.51 -11.16
C ASN A 222 20.03 -16.89 -12.07
N LEU A 223 21.25 -16.81 -11.55
CA LEU A 223 22.40 -16.25 -12.25
C LEU A 223 23.19 -17.32 -13.01
N SER A 224 22.70 -18.55 -13.05
CA SER A 224 23.34 -19.65 -13.79
C SER A 224 22.73 -19.86 -15.17
N ASP A 225 23.47 -20.54 -16.03
CA ASP A 225 23.06 -20.87 -17.39
C ASP A 225 22.12 -22.09 -17.48
N GLU A 226 21.80 -22.71 -16.34
CA GLU A 226 20.95 -23.91 -16.25
C GLU A 226 19.67 -23.63 -15.47
N GLU A 227 18.57 -24.29 -15.84
CA GLU A 227 17.32 -24.23 -15.09
C GLU A 227 17.51 -24.75 -13.67
N ARG A 228 16.99 -24.01 -12.68
CA ARG A 228 17.13 -24.37 -11.27
C ARG A 228 15.79 -24.42 -10.56
N ALA A 229 15.45 -25.59 -10.03
CA ALA A 229 14.25 -25.77 -9.22
C ALA A 229 14.54 -25.50 -7.74
N VAL A 230 13.77 -24.60 -7.12
CA VAL A 230 13.90 -24.24 -5.70
C VAL A 230 12.55 -24.26 -5.00
N VAL A 231 12.57 -24.39 -3.67
CA VAL A 231 11.38 -24.37 -2.82
C VAL A 231 11.52 -23.25 -1.80
N LEU A 232 10.68 -22.23 -1.91
CA LEU A 232 10.55 -21.15 -0.93
C LEU A 232 9.63 -21.62 0.20
N ARG A 233 10.17 -21.77 1.40
CA ARG A 233 9.40 -22.04 2.62
C ARG A 233 9.33 -20.81 3.50
N VAL A 234 8.11 -20.47 3.91
CA VAL A 234 7.85 -19.42 4.89
C VAL A 234 7.22 -20.07 6.11
N HIS A 235 7.83 -19.83 7.27
CA HIS A 235 7.35 -20.27 8.57
C HIS A 235 7.08 -19.04 9.43
N SER A 236 5.82 -18.84 9.79
CA SER A 236 5.34 -17.68 10.53
C SER A 236 4.30 -18.10 11.58
N PRO A 237 4.73 -18.57 12.76
CA PRO A 237 3.85 -19.10 13.81
C PRO A 237 2.76 -18.13 14.29
N ASP A 238 2.98 -16.84 14.10
CA ASP A 238 2.12 -15.77 14.64
C ASP A 238 1.26 -15.11 13.56
N PHE A 239 1.31 -15.66 12.34
CA PHE A 239 0.60 -15.16 11.18
C PHE A 239 -0.13 -16.29 10.46
N ARG A 240 -1.15 -15.92 9.68
CA ARG A 240 -1.75 -16.78 8.67
C ARG A 240 -1.26 -16.39 7.27
N PRO A 241 -0.83 -17.36 6.44
CA PRO A 241 -0.63 -18.78 6.76
C PRO A 241 0.54 -19.00 7.74
N HIS A 242 0.49 -20.08 8.54
CA HIS A 242 1.56 -20.43 9.49
C HIS A 242 2.77 -21.04 8.79
N ASP A 243 2.49 -21.86 7.78
CA ASP A 243 3.47 -22.52 6.94
C ASP A 243 3.05 -22.37 5.49
N LEU A 244 4.00 -22.02 4.63
CA LEU A 244 3.82 -21.91 3.20
C LEU A 244 5.03 -22.53 2.51
N ALA A 245 4.78 -23.28 1.44
CA ALA A 245 5.83 -23.81 0.58
C ALA A 245 5.45 -23.54 -0.89
N LEU A 246 6.28 -22.81 -1.60
CA LEU A 246 6.12 -22.49 -3.01
C LEU A 246 7.30 -23.07 -3.80
N ARG A 247 7.02 -23.82 -4.85
CA ARG A 247 8.04 -24.36 -5.74
C ARG A 247 8.17 -23.45 -6.95
N TYR A 248 9.40 -23.05 -7.25
CA TYR A 248 9.76 -22.25 -8.41
C TYR A 248 10.71 -23.03 -9.30
N ASN A 249 10.47 -22.98 -10.62
CA ASN A 249 11.41 -23.43 -11.63
C ASN A 249 12.00 -22.18 -12.26
N LEU A 250 13.18 -21.79 -11.81
CA LEU A 250 13.84 -20.57 -12.24
C LEU A 250 14.50 -20.82 -13.59
N GLN A 251 14.17 -19.98 -14.56
CA GLN A 251 14.82 -19.99 -15.87
C GLN A 251 16.26 -19.48 -15.73
N PRO A 252 17.19 -19.87 -16.63
CA PRO A 252 18.50 -19.24 -16.72
C PRO A 252 18.36 -17.73 -16.95
N GLY A 253 19.24 -16.92 -16.35
CA GLY A 253 19.32 -15.51 -16.68
C GLY A 253 19.74 -15.33 -18.14
N GLU A 254 19.09 -14.44 -18.88
CA GLU A 254 19.44 -14.21 -20.29
C GLU A 254 20.80 -13.53 -20.42
N GLN A 255 21.16 -12.70 -19.44
CA GLN A 255 22.43 -11.99 -19.35
C GLN A 255 22.91 -11.92 -17.89
N SER A 256 24.24 -11.83 -17.71
CA SER A 256 24.83 -11.60 -16.39
C SER A 256 24.67 -10.13 -15.98
N TRP A 257 23.47 -9.78 -15.51
CA TRP A 257 23.19 -8.44 -15.00
C TRP A 257 23.96 -8.12 -13.71
N TRP A 258 24.26 -9.14 -12.90
CA TRP A 258 25.01 -8.97 -11.66
C TRP A 258 26.52 -8.83 -11.93
N PRO A 259 27.14 -7.71 -11.50
CA PRO A 259 28.53 -7.39 -11.78
C PRO A 259 29.48 -7.99 -10.72
N ASN A 260 30.75 -8.08 -11.08
CA ASN A 260 31.83 -8.39 -10.13
C ASN A 260 32.50 -7.14 -9.54
N GLU A 261 32.16 -5.97 -10.07
CA GLU A 261 32.71 -4.66 -9.73
C GLU A 261 31.59 -3.63 -9.55
N ALA A 262 31.92 -2.45 -9.02
CA ALA A 262 30.95 -1.37 -8.82
C ALA A 262 30.42 -0.85 -10.16
N VAL A 263 29.11 -0.64 -10.24
CA VAL A 263 28.42 -0.17 -11.46
C VAL A 263 28.36 1.36 -11.47
N PRO A 264 28.65 2.02 -12.60
CA PRO A 264 28.49 3.46 -12.71
C PRO A 264 27.02 3.86 -12.57
N VAL A 265 26.80 5.05 -11.98
CA VAL A 265 25.45 5.59 -11.77
C VAL A 265 24.75 5.91 -13.09
N SER A 266 25.50 6.25 -14.12
CA SER A 266 25.03 6.51 -15.48
C SER A 266 26.19 6.23 -16.44
N SER A 267 25.89 5.53 -17.52
CA SER A 267 26.74 5.29 -18.69
C SER A 267 25.85 5.20 -19.92
N GLU A 268 26.40 5.37 -21.12
CA GLU A 268 25.61 5.14 -22.35
C GLU A 268 25.22 3.65 -22.44
N GLY A 269 23.92 3.37 -22.61
CA GLY A 269 23.37 2.02 -22.73
C GLY A 269 23.11 1.32 -21.39
N ASP A 270 22.76 0.03 -21.45
CA ASP A 270 22.20 -0.72 -20.31
C ASP A 270 23.23 -1.23 -19.27
N ASP A 271 24.49 -0.79 -19.39
CA ASP A 271 25.57 -1.19 -18.47
C ASP A 271 25.57 -0.42 -17.14
N ASP A 272 24.74 0.60 -17.02
CA ASP A 272 24.57 1.41 -15.84
C ASP A 272 23.66 0.73 -14.79
N ILE A 273 23.47 1.38 -13.64
CA ILE A 273 22.59 0.86 -12.59
C ILE A 273 21.15 0.70 -13.09
N ILE A 274 20.68 1.58 -13.98
CA ILE A 274 19.29 1.57 -14.45
C ILE A 274 19.05 0.40 -15.41
N GLY A 275 19.89 0.22 -16.42
CA GLY A 275 19.80 -0.90 -17.36
C GLY A 275 19.91 -2.25 -16.65
N ARG A 276 20.95 -2.43 -15.83
CA ARG A 276 21.17 -3.68 -15.08
C ARG A 276 20.02 -4.00 -14.11
N MET A 277 19.52 -3.01 -13.38
CA MET A 277 18.40 -3.25 -12.46
C MET A 277 17.10 -3.56 -13.21
N SER A 278 16.88 -2.96 -14.37
CA SER A 278 15.72 -3.29 -15.23
C SER A 278 15.80 -4.73 -15.73
N GLY A 279 16.99 -5.18 -16.15
CA GLY A 279 17.24 -6.57 -16.51
C GLY A 279 17.04 -7.55 -15.35
N LEU A 280 17.54 -7.21 -14.16
CA LEU A 280 17.32 -8.01 -12.94
C LEU A 280 15.85 -8.09 -12.53
N LEU A 281 15.06 -7.05 -12.78
CA LEU A 281 13.62 -7.04 -12.46
C LEU A 281 12.78 -7.81 -13.48
N ARG A 282 13.21 -7.83 -14.74
CA ARG A 282 12.61 -8.65 -15.81
C ARG A 282 12.91 -10.14 -15.60
N ASP A 283 14.18 -10.49 -15.33
CA ASP A 283 14.60 -11.89 -15.22
C ASP A 283 14.41 -12.46 -13.79
N GLY A 284 14.08 -11.60 -12.83
CA GLY A 284 13.93 -11.94 -11.42
C GLY A 284 12.52 -12.37 -11.07
N THR A 285 12.40 -13.40 -10.24
CA THR A 285 11.11 -13.83 -9.69
C THR A 285 10.88 -13.18 -8.33
N ILE A 286 9.77 -12.44 -8.16
CA ILE A 286 9.38 -11.88 -6.86
C ILE A 286 8.17 -12.61 -6.30
N ALA A 287 8.35 -13.39 -5.24
CA ALA A 287 7.24 -13.96 -4.50
C ALA A 287 6.61 -12.89 -3.58
N TRP A 288 5.29 -12.73 -3.63
CA TRP A 288 4.53 -11.83 -2.76
C TRP A 288 3.49 -12.58 -1.95
N GLN A 289 3.63 -12.54 -0.63
CA GLN A 289 2.72 -13.21 0.31
C GLN A 289 2.19 -12.24 1.36
N THR A 290 0.86 -12.17 1.50
CA THR A 290 0.23 -11.44 2.60
C THR A 290 0.17 -12.33 3.84
N LEU A 291 0.74 -11.85 4.95
CA LEU A 291 0.71 -12.47 6.27
C LEU A 291 -0.27 -11.70 7.17
N LEU A 292 -1.25 -12.41 7.73
CA LEU A 292 -2.26 -11.83 8.63
C LEU A 292 -1.90 -12.13 10.08
N PRO A 293 -1.63 -11.12 10.93
CA PRO A 293 -1.24 -11.36 12.32
C PRO A 293 -2.39 -11.98 13.12
N GLU A 294 -2.10 -12.99 13.93
CA GLU A 294 -3.06 -13.59 14.86
C GLU A 294 -2.98 -13.00 16.27
N ARG A 295 -1.81 -12.50 16.65
CA ARG A 295 -1.56 -11.94 17.98
C ARG A 295 -0.75 -10.64 17.90
N THR A 296 -0.96 -9.77 18.88
CA THR A 296 -0.16 -8.55 19.04
C THR A 296 1.14 -8.86 19.79
N GLY A 297 2.18 -8.08 19.56
CA GLY A 297 3.48 -8.26 20.21
C GLY A 297 4.62 -8.43 19.23
N GLU A 298 5.72 -9.00 19.71
CA GLU A 298 6.86 -9.37 18.88
C GLU A 298 6.60 -10.73 18.24
N ALA A 299 6.89 -10.83 16.95
CA ALA A 299 6.77 -12.03 16.17
C ALA A 299 7.98 -12.17 15.24
N SER A 300 8.24 -13.38 14.78
CA SER A 300 9.32 -13.64 13.83
C SER A 300 8.81 -14.44 12.64
N VAL A 301 9.25 -14.07 11.45
CA VAL A 301 9.00 -14.81 10.21
C VAL A 301 10.32 -15.38 9.73
N SER A 302 10.36 -16.70 9.54
CA SER A 302 11.52 -17.41 9.02
C SER A 302 11.26 -17.79 7.57
N ILE A 303 12.14 -17.36 6.68
CA ILE A 303 12.10 -17.62 5.25
C ILE A 303 13.30 -18.50 4.90
N ARG A 304 13.05 -19.58 4.19
CA ARG A 304 14.08 -20.53 3.75
C ARG A 304 13.91 -20.81 2.28
N LEU A 305 15.01 -20.77 1.55
CA LEU A 305 15.08 -21.27 0.19
C LEU A 305 15.77 -22.63 0.24
N GLU A 306 15.10 -23.66 -0.24
CA GLU A 306 15.54 -25.05 -0.19
C GLU A 306 15.69 -25.59 -1.62
N ASN A 307 16.56 -26.57 -1.80
CA ASN A 307 16.58 -27.38 -3.02
C ASN A 307 15.39 -28.35 -3.02
N THR A 308 15.08 -28.96 -4.16
CA THR A 308 14.01 -29.97 -4.29
C THR A 308 14.22 -31.20 -3.39
N SER A 309 15.46 -31.49 -3.00
CA SER A 309 15.83 -32.55 -2.05
C SER A 309 15.53 -32.20 -0.58
N GLY A 310 15.20 -30.93 -0.27
CA GLY A 310 14.97 -30.43 1.09
C GLY A 310 16.18 -29.81 1.77
N ASP A 311 17.32 -29.73 1.09
CA ASP A 311 18.53 -29.09 1.62
C ASP A 311 18.38 -27.58 1.63
N LEU A 312 18.75 -26.93 2.75
CA LEU A 312 18.72 -25.48 2.88
C LEU A 312 19.81 -24.84 2.01
N LEU A 313 19.39 -23.99 1.08
CA LEU A 313 20.29 -23.14 0.30
C LEU A 313 20.62 -21.86 1.08
N VAL A 314 19.59 -21.15 1.51
CA VAL A 314 19.74 -19.88 2.26
C VAL A 314 18.52 -19.65 3.15
N GLY A 315 18.73 -19.04 4.32
CA GLY A 315 17.67 -18.69 5.25
C GLY A 315 17.80 -17.25 5.74
N ARG A 316 16.65 -16.59 5.93
CA ARG A 316 16.53 -15.26 6.53
C ARG A 316 15.47 -15.30 7.62
N GLN A 317 15.70 -14.60 8.72
CA GLN A 317 14.71 -14.42 9.77
C GLN A 317 14.47 -12.93 9.95
N ILE A 318 13.19 -12.53 9.93
CA ILE A 318 12.78 -11.14 10.09
C ILE A 318 11.95 -11.04 11.37
N ASN A 319 12.36 -10.15 12.26
CA ASN A 319 11.62 -9.82 13.47
C ASN A 319 10.66 -8.67 13.17
N VAL A 320 9.40 -8.86 13.52
CA VAL A 320 8.33 -7.90 13.27
C VAL A 320 7.59 -7.59 14.56
N ARG A 321 7.04 -6.38 14.63
CA ARG A 321 6.25 -5.94 15.77
C ARG A 321 4.81 -5.69 15.34
N VAL A 322 3.92 -6.56 15.79
CA VAL A 322 2.48 -6.42 15.57
C VAL A 322 1.91 -5.45 16.61
N ARG A 323 1.36 -4.33 16.13
CA ARG A 323 0.72 -3.31 16.95
C ARG A 323 -0.78 -3.27 16.65
N PRO A 324 -1.65 -3.17 17.68
CA PRO A 324 -3.04 -2.88 17.43
C PRO A 324 -3.16 -1.48 16.80
N GLU A 325 -4.15 -1.28 15.93
CA GLU A 325 -4.47 0.05 15.42
C GLU A 325 -5.12 0.89 16.53
N PHE A 326 -4.30 1.47 17.41
CA PHE A 326 -4.77 2.25 18.56
C PHE A 326 -5.75 3.34 18.16
N VAL A 327 -5.53 4.02 17.02
CA VAL A 327 -6.42 5.08 16.53
C VAL A 327 -7.79 4.53 16.15
N ASN A 328 -7.86 3.39 15.44
CA ASN A 328 -9.15 2.79 15.08
C ASN A 328 -9.84 2.18 16.30
N TRP A 329 -9.10 1.53 17.19
CA TRP A 329 -9.64 1.05 18.46
C TRP A 329 -10.18 2.20 19.33
N LEU A 330 -9.40 3.25 19.55
CA LEU A 330 -9.78 4.41 20.36
C LEU A 330 -11.01 5.08 19.75
N ARG A 331 -11.02 5.28 18.44
CA ARG A 331 -12.15 5.90 17.73
C ARG A 331 -13.41 5.06 17.83
N ASN A 332 -13.34 3.75 17.59
CA ASN A 332 -14.50 2.86 17.67
C ASN A 332 -15.04 2.77 19.11
N THR A 333 -14.13 2.63 20.07
CA THR A 333 -14.48 2.55 21.51
C THR A 333 -15.07 3.87 22.00
N SER A 334 -14.48 5.00 21.60
CA SER A 334 -14.98 6.35 21.96
C SER A 334 -16.33 6.63 21.32
N SER A 335 -16.51 6.22 20.06
CA SER A 335 -17.80 6.35 19.37
C SER A 335 -18.89 5.54 20.09
N LEU A 336 -18.62 4.26 20.37
CA LEU A 336 -19.56 3.38 21.07
C LEU A 336 -19.90 3.90 22.46
N THR A 337 -18.89 4.29 23.24
CA THR A 337 -19.06 4.82 24.59
C THR A 337 -19.88 6.11 24.59
N SER A 338 -19.58 7.03 23.66
CA SER A 338 -20.33 8.29 23.52
C SER A 338 -21.79 8.04 23.17
N TYR A 339 -22.04 7.05 22.30
CA TYR A 339 -23.40 6.64 21.96
C TYR A 339 -24.16 6.04 23.14
N LEU A 340 -23.54 5.13 23.89
CA LEU A 340 -24.15 4.50 25.05
C LEU A 340 -24.48 5.53 26.14
N ILE A 341 -23.52 6.37 26.51
CA ILE A 341 -23.73 7.41 27.53
C ILE A 341 -24.82 8.39 27.09
N GLY A 342 -24.74 8.87 25.85
CA GLY A 342 -25.73 9.81 25.33
C GLY A 342 -27.13 9.19 25.20
N SER A 343 -27.25 7.93 24.78
CA SER A 343 -28.56 7.25 24.70
C SER A 343 -29.18 7.01 26.09
N ILE A 344 -28.37 6.61 27.09
CA ILE A 344 -28.83 6.46 28.48
C ILE A 344 -29.29 7.81 29.03
N GLY A 345 -28.52 8.89 28.82
CA GLY A 345 -28.87 10.23 29.28
C GLY A 345 -30.15 10.76 28.63
N LEU A 346 -30.32 10.54 27.32
CA LEU A 346 -31.53 10.92 26.58
C LEU A 346 -32.76 10.16 27.09
N ALA A 347 -32.65 8.83 27.24
CA ALA A 347 -33.71 7.99 27.76
C ALA A 347 -34.10 8.40 29.19
N GLY A 348 -33.11 8.67 30.04
CA GLY A 348 -33.33 9.18 31.39
C GLY A 348 -34.10 10.50 31.40
N SER A 349 -33.70 11.46 30.56
CA SER A 349 -34.41 12.74 30.42
C SER A 349 -35.88 12.55 30.02
N ILE A 350 -36.16 11.67 29.05
CA ILE A 350 -37.51 11.39 28.58
C ILE A 350 -38.33 10.74 29.70
N ILE A 351 -37.79 9.72 30.38
CA ILE A 351 -38.46 9.01 31.48
C ILE A 351 -38.77 9.97 32.64
N PHE A 352 -37.81 10.79 33.05
CA PHE A 352 -38.03 11.78 34.11
C PHE A 352 -39.08 12.82 33.74
N GLN A 353 -39.14 13.21 32.47
CA GLN A 353 -40.17 14.12 32.01
C GLN A 353 -41.55 13.46 31.99
N LEU A 354 -41.66 12.23 31.48
CA LEU A 354 -42.91 11.47 31.47
C LEU A 354 -43.45 11.24 32.89
N MET A 355 -42.60 10.80 33.82
CA MET A 355 -43.00 10.62 35.22
C MET A 355 -43.51 11.91 35.86
N ALA A 356 -42.90 13.05 35.52
CA ALA A 356 -43.34 14.33 36.06
C ALA A 356 -44.69 14.77 35.49
N VAL A 357 -44.90 14.58 34.18
CA VAL A 357 -46.19 14.87 33.54
C VAL A 357 -47.29 13.97 34.13
N LEU A 358 -47.00 12.68 34.31
CA LEU A 358 -47.92 11.71 34.93
C LEU A 358 -48.20 12.03 36.41
N ALA A 359 -47.25 12.60 37.14
CA ALA A 359 -47.44 13.00 38.53
C ALA A 359 -48.24 14.32 38.68
N THR A 360 -48.35 15.10 37.61
CA THR A 360 -49.13 16.35 37.57
C THR A 360 -50.51 16.21 36.91
N ALA A 361 -50.78 15.05 36.30
CA ALA A 361 -52.08 14.65 35.79
C ALA A 361 -52.85 13.89 36.88
#